data_AF-A0A9N8LNM5-F1
#
_entry.id   AF-A0A9N8LNM5-F1
#
_cell.length_a   1.000
_cell.length_b   1.000
_cell.length_c   1.000
_cell.angle_alpha   90.00
_cell.angle_beta   90.00
_cell.angle_gamma   90.00
#
_symmetry.space_group_name_H-M   'P 1'
#
loop_
_entity.id
_entity.type
_entity.pdbx_description
1 polymer ?
#
loop_
_entity_poly.entity_id
_entity_poly.type
_entity_poly.pdbx_seq_one_letter_code
_entity_poly.pdbx_strand_id
1 'polypeptide(L)'
;MSGASLEVFKFGLYLFFPLAIMVHYGDPEWYHKHVLPVREQYWPNEETLYHPPRTSADVKSALEEYRQKRIARRTEERTGSSASSATSSASSSKAPSTAAQEEAAAPFRAARARDVQASVPVWAAQASRRLV
;
A
#
# COMPACT_ATOMS: atom_id res chain seq x y z
N MET A 1 -20.95 -33.59 59.77
CA MET A 1 -22.09 -33.22 58.90
C MET A 1 -21.84 -31.84 58.25
N SER A 2 -20.74 -31.66 57.51
CA SER A 2 -20.37 -30.36 56.87
C SER A 2 -20.61 -30.34 55.34
N GLY A 3 -21.21 -31.39 54.78
CA GLY A 3 -21.32 -31.57 53.32
C GLY A 3 -22.27 -30.58 52.65
N ALA A 4 -23.48 -30.40 53.18
CA ALA A 4 -24.53 -29.60 52.55
C ALA A 4 -24.18 -28.10 52.42
N SER A 5 -23.50 -27.52 53.41
CA SER A 5 -23.12 -26.11 53.39
C SER A 5 -22.07 -25.79 52.30
N LEU A 6 -21.20 -26.75 52.00
CA LEU A 6 -20.17 -26.60 50.97
C LEU A 6 -20.76 -26.64 49.56
N GLU A 7 -21.84 -27.41 49.38
CA GLU A 7 -22.57 -27.49 48.11
C GLU A 7 -23.31 -26.19 47.82
N VAL A 8 -24.04 -25.64 48.80
CA VAL A 8 -24.76 -24.36 48.66
C VAL A 8 -23.80 -23.21 48.30
N PHE A 9 -22.59 -23.20 48.89
CA PHE A 9 -21.57 -22.20 48.53
C PHE A 9 -21.11 -22.33 47.08
N LYS A 10 -20.84 -23.56 46.61
CA LYS A 10 -20.44 -23.81 45.21
C LYS A 10 -21.55 -23.42 44.23
N PHE A 11 -22.79 -23.78 44.53
CA PHE A 11 -23.95 -23.39 43.72
C PHE A 11 -24.12 -21.87 43.69
N GLY A 12 -23.98 -21.21 44.84
CA GLY A 12 -23.98 -19.75 44.93
C GLY A 12 -22.88 -19.16 44.05
N LEU A 13 -21.63 -19.64 44.16
CA LEU A 13 -20.52 -19.17 43.34
C LEU A 13 -20.76 -19.41 41.85
N TYR A 14 -21.25 -20.58 41.45
CA TYR A 14 -21.53 -20.89 40.04
C TYR A 14 -22.67 -20.06 39.45
N LEU A 15 -23.63 -19.60 40.27
CA LEU A 15 -24.65 -18.67 39.81
C LEU A 15 -24.13 -17.22 39.80
N PHE A 16 -23.53 -16.77 40.90
CA PHE A 16 -23.12 -15.37 41.07
C PHE A 16 -21.91 -15.00 40.23
N PHE A 17 -20.97 -15.91 39.99
CA PHE A 17 -19.78 -15.62 39.20
C PHE A 17 -20.11 -15.21 37.76
N PRO A 18 -20.85 -16.00 36.96
CA PRO A 18 -21.23 -15.58 35.62
C PRO A 18 -22.16 -14.37 35.64
N LEU A 19 -23.06 -14.27 36.63
CA LEU A 19 -23.97 -13.12 36.74
C LEU A 19 -23.21 -11.81 37.02
N ALA A 20 -22.24 -11.83 37.93
CA ALA A 20 -21.42 -10.69 38.28
C ALA A 20 -20.53 -10.25 37.11
N ILE A 21 -19.95 -11.20 36.37
CA ILE A 21 -19.21 -10.92 35.14
C ILE A 21 -20.14 -10.27 34.11
N MET A 22 -21.35 -10.79 33.94
CA MET A 22 -22.30 -10.26 32.97
C MET A 22 -22.77 -8.84 33.33
N VAL A 23 -22.95 -8.54 34.62
CA VAL A 23 -23.28 -7.18 35.08
C VAL A 23 -22.09 -6.23 34.94
N HIS A 24 -20.87 -6.68 35.23
CA HIS A 24 -19.69 -5.83 35.18
C HIS A 24 -19.26 -5.51 33.74
N TYR A 25 -19.24 -6.51 32.86
CA TYR A 25 -18.81 -6.37 31.46
C TYR A 25 -19.96 -6.13 30.48
N GLY A 26 -21.21 -6.32 30.91
CA GLY A 26 -22.40 -6.06 30.11
C GLY A 26 -22.87 -4.60 30.13
N ASP A 27 -22.21 -3.73 30.92
CA ASP A 27 -22.48 -2.29 30.89
C ASP A 27 -22.10 -1.72 29.51
N PRO A 28 -23.05 -1.11 28.77
CA PRO A 28 -22.75 -0.45 27.51
C PRO A 28 -21.60 0.55 27.61
N GLU A 29 -21.48 1.26 28.74
CA GLU A 29 -20.42 2.24 28.97
C GLU A 29 -19.03 1.58 29.03
N TRP A 30 -18.93 0.36 29.58
CA TRP A 30 -17.65 -0.36 29.63
C TRP A 30 -17.16 -0.70 28.22
N TYR A 31 -18.07 -1.15 27.35
CA TYR A 31 -17.78 -1.45 25.96
C TYR A 31 -17.28 -0.21 25.19
N HIS A 32 -17.96 0.92 25.35
CA HIS A 32 -17.56 2.16 24.68
C HIS A 32 -16.19 2.67 25.13
N LYS A 33 -15.83 2.49 26.40
CA LYS A 33 -14.55 2.97 26.95
C LYS A 33 -13.38 2.04 26.68
N HIS A 34 -13.59 0.74 26.68
CA HIS A 34 -12.49 -0.23 26.63
C HIS A 34 -12.38 -0.96 25.30
N VAL A 35 -13.50 -1.23 24.60
CA VAL A 35 -13.48 -2.03 23.36
C VAL A 35 -13.39 -1.15 22.12
N LEU A 36 -14.13 -0.05 22.06
CA LEU A 36 -14.12 0.83 20.87
C LEU A 36 -12.75 1.46 20.58
N PRO A 37 -12.02 2.04 21.54
CA PRO A 37 -10.72 2.64 21.25
C PRO A 37 -9.70 1.62 20.75
N VAL A 38 -9.82 0.38 21.23
CA VAL A 38 -8.99 -0.74 20.80
C VAL A 38 -9.34 -1.17 19.38
N ARG A 39 -10.64 -1.17 19.00
CA ARG A 39 -11.07 -1.43 17.63
C ARG A 39 -10.45 -0.43 16.64
N GLU A 40 -10.48 0.87 16.94
CA GLU A 40 -9.93 1.90 16.06
C GLU A 40 -8.40 1.80 15.88
N GLN A 41 -7.69 1.21 16.84
CA GLN A 41 -6.25 0.97 16.71
C GLN A 41 -5.92 -0.18 15.74
N TYR A 42 -6.78 -1.20 15.68
CA TYR A 42 -6.55 -2.40 14.86
C TYR A 42 -7.24 -2.34 13.50
N TRP A 43 -8.40 -1.68 13.41
CA TRP A 43 -9.12 -1.49 12.16
C TRP A 43 -8.78 -0.12 11.56
N PRO A 44 -8.40 -0.06 10.27
CA PRO A 44 -8.28 1.23 9.59
C PRO A 44 -9.65 1.93 9.59
N ASN A 45 -9.64 3.22 9.97
CA ASN A 45 -10.83 4.07 9.97
C ASN A 45 -11.59 3.96 8.64
N GLU A 46 -12.91 3.88 8.69
CA GLU A 46 -13.75 3.75 7.50
C GLU A 46 -13.56 4.91 6.52
N GLU A 47 -13.16 6.08 7.01
CA GLU A 47 -12.85 7.28 6.21
C GLU A 47 -11.53 7.18 5.43
N THR A 48 -10.54 6.46 5.94
CA THR A 48 -9.24 6.26 5.25
C THR A 48 -9.28 5.07 4.31
N LEU A 49 -10.33 4.26 4.39
CA LEU A 49 -10.51 3.10 3.55
C LEU A 49 -10.89 3.53 2.13
N TYR A 50 -10.19 2.98 1.13
CA TYR A 50 -10.55 3.21 -0.26
C TYR A 50 -11.90 2.55 -0.56
N HIS A 51 -12.91 3.37 -0.86
CA HIS A 51 -14.22 2.91 -1.29
C HIS A 51 -14.26 2.79 -2.81
N PRO A 52 -14.41 1.59 -3.38
CA PRO A 52 -14.53 1.44 -4.81
C PRO A 52 -15.83 2.10 -5.31
N PRO A 53 -15.80 2.77 -6.48
CA PRO A 53 -16.98 3.43 -7.03
C PRO A 53 -18.08 2.40 -7.30
N ARG A 54 -19.26 2.61 -6.70
CA ARG A 54 -20.39 1.68 -6.79
C ARG A 54 -21.41 2.10 -7.86
N THR A 55 -21.52 3.39 -8.13
CA THR A 55 -22.47 3.94 -9.10
C THR A 55 -21.77 4.27 -10.42
N SER A 56 -22.51 4.21 -11.53
CA SER A 56 -21.97 4.59 -12.85
C SER A 56 -21.49 6.04 -12.93
N ALA A 57 -22.08 6.94 -12.14
CA ALA A 57 -21.61 8.32 -11.98
C ALA A 57 -20.23 8.38 -11.30
N ASP A 58 -20.06 7.64 -10.19
CA ASP A 58 -18.79 7.57 -9.44
C ASP A 58 -17.65 6.98 -10.28
N VAL A 59 -17.97 6.02 -11.16
CA VAL A 59 -16.98 5.44 -12.07
C VAL A 59 -16.47 6.49 -13.06
N LYS A 60 -17.35 7.37 -13.56
CA LYS A 60 -16.98 8.43 -14.51
C LYS A 60 -16.10 9.49 -13.82
N SER A 61 -16.47 9.94 -12.63
CA SER A 61 -15.68 10.92 -11.88
C SER A 61 -14.30 10.38 -11.51
N ALA A 62 -14.22 9.12 -11.05
CA ALA A 62 -12.95 8.47 -10.78
C ALA A 62 -12.07 8.36 -12.05
N LEU A 63 -12.65 8.03 -13.20
CA LEU A 63 -11.91 7.97 -14.48
C LEU A 63 -11.34 9.34 -14.89
N GLU A 64 -12.09 10.41 -14.67
CA GLU A 64 -11.62 11.77 -14.94
C GLU A 64 -10.46 12.17 -14.03
N GLU A 65 -10.54 11.86 -12.73
CA GLU A 65 -9.45 12.05 -11.78
C GLU A 65 -8.19 11.26 -12.19
N TYR A 66 -8.33 9.99 -12.57
CA TYR A 66 -7.19 9.19 -13.04
C TYR A 66 -6.59 9.72 -14.34
N ARG A 67 -7.40 10.28 -15.25
CA ARG A 67 -6.89 10.94 -16.46
C ARG A 67 -6.07 12.18 -16.11
N GLN A 68 -6.56 13.03 -15.21
CA GLN A 68 -5.86 14.22 -14.75
C GLN A 68 -4.54 13.85 -14.06
N LYS A 69 -4.55 12.85 -13.18
CA LYS A 69 -3.35 12.34 -12.49
C LYS A 69 -2.29 11.83 -13.47
N ARG A 70 -2.70 11.18 -14.57
CA ARG A 70 -1.78 10.75 -15.64
C ARG A 70 -1.15 11.92 -16.39
N ILE A 71 -1.91 12.98 -16.65
CA ILE A 71 -1.40 14.17 -17.32
C ILE A 71 -0.40 14.89 -16.41
N ALA A 72 -0.75 15.12 -15.15
CA ALA A 72 0.11 15.75 -14.15
C ALA A 72 1.46 15.04 -14.00
N ARG A 73 1.43 13.70 -13.87
CA ARG A 73 2.66 12.90 -13.81
C ARG A 73 3.52 13.05 -15.06
N ARG A 74 2.93 13.03 -16.25
CA ARG A 74 3.67 13.22 -17.52
C ARG A 74 4.27 14.62 -17.62
N THR A 75 3.58 15.64 -17.12
CA THR A 75 4.10 17.01 -17.12
C THR A 75 5.27 17.15 -16.16
N GLU A 76 5.21 16.58 -14.95
CA GLU A 76 6.31 16.58 -13.98
C GLU A 76 7.55 15.84 -14.50
N GLU A 77 7.37 14.68 -15.14
CA GLU A 77 8.46 13.93 -15.77
C GLU A 77 9.11 14.74 -16.91
N ARG A 78 8.31 15.49 -17.68
CA ARG A 78 8.82 16.31 -18.79
C ARG A 78 9.54 17.58 -18.30
N THR A 79 9.06 18.22 -17.24
CA THR A 79 9.72 19.40 -16.65
C THR A 79 11.00 19.01 -15.91
N GLY A 80 10.98 17.91 -15.15
CA GLY A 80 12.17 17.36 -14.48
C GLY A 80 13.23 16.87 -15.47
N SER A 81 12.82 16.16 -16.53
CA SER A 81 13.76 15.68 -17.55
C SER A 81 14.32 16.79 -18.44
N SER A 82 13.56 17.88 -18.67
CA SER A 82 14.05 19.03 -19.45
C SER A 82 15.12 19.85 -18.72
N ALA A 83 15.11 19.84 -17.37
CA ALA A 83 16.16 20.45 -16.56
C ALA A 83 17.44 19.59 -16.53
N SER A 84 17.32 18.26 -16.56
CA SER A 84 18.46 17.34 -16.62
C SER A 84 19.07 17.20 -18.03
N SER A 85 18.29 17.41 -19.09
CA SER A 85 18.79 17.35 -20.48
C SER A 85 19.55 18.62 -20.92
N ALA A 86 19.34 19.77 -20.25
CA ALA A 86 20.06 21.01 -20.58
C ALA A 86 21.56 20.98 -20.18
N THR A 87 21.94 20.14 -19.21
CA THR A 87 23.34 20.01 -18.75
C THR A 87 24.16 19.01 -19.57
N SER A 88 23.52 18.12 -20.33
CA SER A 88 24.19 17.05 -21.09
C SER A 88 24.38 17.34 -22.59
N SER A 89 23.74 18.38 -23.13
CA SER A 89 23.87 18.81 -24.53
C SER A 89 25.06 19.73 -24.83
N ALA A 90 25.94 20.03 -23.86
CA ALA A 90 27.09 20.92 -24.04
C ALA A 90 28.43 20.21 -24.37
N SER A 91 28.49 18.88 -24.49
CA SER A 91 29.76 18.13 -24.61
C SER A 91 29.98 17.33 -25.91
N SER A 92 29.17 17.55 -26.96
CA SER A 92 29.30 16.78 -28.21
C SER A 92 29.43 17.69 -29.44
N SER A 93 30.62 18.27 -29.65
CA SER A 93 31.04 18.73 -30.98
C SER A 93 32.56 18.73 -31.14
N LYS A 94 33.13 17.62 -31.62
CA LYS A 94 34.33 17.63 -32.48
C LYS A 94 34.46 16.31 -33.26
N ALA A 95 34.13 16.35 -34.56
CA ALA A 95 34.52 15.36 -35.58
C ALA A 95 35.97 15.68 -36.06
N PRO A 96 36.69 14.87 -36.90
CA PRO A 96 36.26 14.47 -38.26
C PRO A 96 36.81 13.14 -38.88
N SER A 97 36.16 12.74 -40.01
CA SER A 97 36.58 12.00 -41.25
C SER A 97 37.52 10.76 -41.16
N THR A 98 37.35 9.68 -41.96
CA THR A 98 37.71 9.59 -43.40
C THR A 98 37.29 8.25 -44.05
N ALA A 99 36.74 8.34 -45.28
CA ALA A 99 36.78 7.45 -46.47
C ALA A 99 36.30 5.97 -46.53
N ALA A 100 35.60 5.72 -47.65
CA ALA A 100 35.55 4.54 -48.54
C ALA A 100 34.81 3.27 -48.06
N GLN A 101 33.65 2.95 -48.68
CA GLN A 101 33.44 1.87 -49.69
C GLN A 101 33.53 0.48 -49.06
N GLU A 102 32.53 -0.41 -49.11
CA GLU A 102 32.07 -1.19 -50.28
C GLU A 102 30.97 -2.15 -49.75
N GLU A 103 29.75 -2.09 -50.27
CA GLU A 103 29.08 -3.15 -51.06
C GLU A 103 28.83 -4.53 -50.38
N ALA A 104 27.59 -4.99 -50.59
CA ALA A 104 27.11 -6.39 -50.55
C ALA A 104 26.63 -7.03 -49.22
N ALA A 105 25.31 -7.33 -49.25
CA ALA A 105 24.67 -8.56 -48.81
C ALA A 105 24.28 -8.79 -47.32
N ALA A 106 22.96 -9.05 -47.17
CA ALA A 106 22.26 -9.91 -46.20
C ALA A 106 21.39 -9.23 -45.13
N PRO A 107 20.04 -9.43 -45.17
CA PRO A 107 19.13 -8.98 -44.13
C PRO A 107 18.87 -10.11 -43.12
N PHE A 108 19.67 -10.23 -42.06
CA PHE A 108 19.26 -10.97 -40.86
C PHE A 108 19.95 -10.39 -39.63
N ARG A 109 19.42 -9.28 -39.10
CA ARG A 109 19.77 -8.84 -37.73
C ARG A 109 18.77 -9.45 -36.76
N ALA A 110 19.25 -10.47 -36.06
CA ALA A 110 18.58 -11.16 -34.96
C ALA A 110 18.01 -10.16 -33.94
N ALA A 111 16.80 -10.46 -33.48
CA ALA A 111 16.10 -9.71 -32.45
C ALA A 111 16.94 -9.64 -31.17
N ARG A 112 17.34 -8.42 -30.81
CA ARG A 112 18.01 -8.11 -29.55
C ARG A 112 17.00 -8.33 -28.42
N ALA A 113 17.14 -9.43 -27.68
CA ALA A 113 16.41 -9.68 -26.45
C ALA A 113 16.57 -8.45 -25.54
N ARG A 114 15.44 -7.82 -25.20
CA ARG A 114 15.43 -6.73 -24.23
C ARG A 114 15.58 -7.36 -22.86
N ASP A 115 16.71 -7.12 -22.21
CA ASP A 115 16.88 -7.32 -20.77
C ASP A 115 15.79 -6.51 -20.05
N VAL A 116 14.76 -7.20 -19.57
CA VAL A 116 13.77 -6.61 -18.66
C VAL A 116 14.44 -6.53 -17.30
N GLN A 117 15.13 -5.41 -17.07
CA GLN A 117 15.64 -5.08 -15.76
C GLN A 117 14.46 -4.81 -14.83
N ALA A 118 14.04 -5.86 -14.12
CA ALA A 118 12.99 -5.80 -13.11
C ALA A 118 13.40 -4.76 -12.05
N SER A 119 12.77 -3.60 -12.11
CA SER A 119 12.95 -2.54 -11.13
C SER A 119 12.26 -2.99 -9.85
N VAL A 120 13.06 -3.41 -8.86
CA VAL A 120 12.55 -3.82 -7.55
C VAL A 120 11.95 -2.59 -6.86
N PRO A 121 10.70 -2.64 -6.41
CA PRO A 121 10.06 -1.49 -5.77
C PRO A 121 10.65 -1.20 -4.38
N VAL A 122 10.77 0.10 -4.06
CA VAL A 122 11.45 0.65 -2.87
C VAL A 122 10.96 0.07 -1.53
N TRP A 123 9.71 -0.39 -1.44
CA TRP A 123 9.16 -0.99 -0.22
C TRP A 123 9.90 -2.28 0.22
N ALA A 124 10.53 -2.99 -0.73
CA ALA A 124 11.26 -4.22 -0.44
C ALA A 124 12.59 -3.97 0.32
N ALA A 125 13.12 -2.74 0.30
CA ALA A 125 14.41 -2.42 0.94
C ALA A 125 14.30 -2.07 2.43
N GLN A 126 13.09 -1.89 2.97
CA GLN A 126 12.88 -1.32 4.31
C GLN A 126 12.62 -2.36 5.42
N ALA A 127 12.41 -3.63 5.06
CA ALA A 127 12.06 -4.68 6.03
C ALA A 127 13.25 -5.20 6.87
N SER A 128 14.51 -4.93 6.49
CA SER A 128 15.68 -5.57 7.12
C SER A 128 16.35 -4.76 8.24
N ARG A 129 15.77 -3.64 8.69
CA ARG A 129 16.40 -2.73 9.69
C ARG A 129 15.69 -2.64 11.05
N ARG A 130 14.87 -3.62 11.44
CA ARG A 130 14.19 -3.63 12.75
C ARG A 130 14.33 -4.94 13.51
N LEU A 131 15.54 -5.48 13.58
CA LEU A 131 15.92 -6.51 14.54
C LEU A 131 17.35 -6.24 15.04
N VAL A 132 17.48 -5.33 16.00
CA VAL A 132 18.52 -5.32 17.05
C VAL A 132 17.85 -4.81 18.32
#